data_AF-A0A9Q8QP47-F1
#
_entry.id   AF-A0A9Q8QP47-F1
#
_cell.length_a   1.000
_cell.length_b   1.000
_cell.length_c   1.000
_cell.angle_alpha   90.00
_cell.angle_beta   90.00
_cell.angle_gamma   90.00
#
_symmetry.space_group_name_H-M   'P 1'
#
loop_
_entity.id
_entity.type
_entity.pdbx_description
1 polymer ?
#
loop_
_entity_poly.entity_id
_entity_poly.type
_entity_poly.pdbx_seq_one_letter_code
_entity_poly.pdbx_strand_id
1 'polypeptide(L)'
;MFKRSFRSQDQGSSRVDKTARLKKQAAAAARDHTKLSRLQRSLTEREDVYAPPRKVTATSSSSASATATPSPIVTLTVGREGRLFAAHEDVLRQSPFFEAACRGGHFPDAQSRRISLPDEEPEVFSAVLEYLYKGDYYPRLLHDRQRNSWDLEDRPSRTTPQASPKTPQHHPDHQHHGGHRAPEATVYLVSAGAEVLRDTVIYCAADRYGLEELKRLALRKQGLQAGIDVGTILRSAQYAYAHTPDSDSRLRAHYLALIIRCRKTFKRSGTMQAEMEAGGSKLFFDLFVAMCNHLDDVIDVSNARTPKTV
;
A
#
# COMPACT_ATOMS: atom_id res chain seq x y z
N MET A 1 -56.58 -0.13 52.29
CA MET A 1 -56.45 -1.55 52.70
C MET A 1 -56.18 -2.40 51.46
N PHE A 2 -55.66 -3.63 51.63
CA PHE A 2 -55.24 -4.65 50.64
C PHE A 2 -53.74 -4.60 50.28
N LYS A 3 -52.86 -5.29 51.03
CA LYS A 3 -52.47 -6.73 51.07
C LYS A 3 -51.49 -7.15 49.94
N ARG A 4 -50.27 -7.53 50.38
CA ARG A 4 -49.22 -8.25 49.65
C ARG A 4 -49.54 -9.76 49.55
N SER A 5 -49.16 -10.44 48.47
CA SER A 5 -48.33 -11.68 48.47
C SER A 5 -48.24 -12.39 47.09
N PHE A 6 -46.99 -12.49 46.59
CA PHE A 6 -46.22 -13.53 45.86
C PHE A 6 -46.79 -14.60 44.86
N ARG A 7 -46.09 -14.65 43.69
CA ARG A 7 -45.45 -15.75 42.88
C ARG A 7 -46.23 -16.90 42.17
N SER A 8 -45.99 -17.02 40.85
CA SER A 8 -45.48 -18.21 40.07
C SER A 8 -45.42 -17.84 38.56
N GLN A 9 -44.25 -17.72 37.88
CA GLN A 9 -43.61 -18.72 36.98
C GLN A 9 -44.62 -19.51 36.12
N ASP A 10 -44.60 -19.51 34.76
CA ASP A 10 -43.53 -20.05 33.92
C ASP A 10 -43.62 -19.76 32.38
N GLN A 11 -42.43 -19.77 31.75
CA GLN A 11 -41.98 -20.11 30.38
C GLN A 11 -42.65 -19.61 29.07
N GLY A 12 -41.82 -18.90 28.28
CA GLY A 12 -41.98 -18.67 26.84
C GLY A 12 -40.71 -18.10 26.19
N SER A 13 -39.57 -18.79 26.29
CA SER A 13 -38.28 -18.37 25.71
C SER A 13 -38.23 -18.69 24.21
N SER A 14 -38.24 -17.66 23.35
CA SER A 14 -37.93 -17.79 21.93
C SER A 14 -36.43 -18.08 21.72
N ARG A 15 -36.09 -19.36 21.56
CA ARG A 15 -34.77 -19.80 21.08
C ARG A 15 -34.65 -19.50 19.58
N VAL A 16 -33.78 -18.56 19.21
CA VAL A 16 -33.37 -18.35 17.82
C VAL A 16 -32.27 -19.36 17.50
N ASP A 17 -32.54 -20.25 16.54
CA ASP A 17 -31.71 -21.41 16.21
C ASP A 17 -30.29 -21.05 15.72
N LYS A 18 -29.30 -21.47 16.51
CA LYS A 18 -27.85 -21.30 16.30
C LYS A 18 -27.34 -21.98 15.02
N THR A 19 -28.10 -22.91 14.46
CA THR A 19 -27.80 -23.65 13.22
C THR A 19 -28.00 -22.81 11.95
N ALA A 20 -28.92 -21.84 11.96
CA ALA A 20 -29.16 -20.96 10.81
C ALA A 20 -28.01 -19.97 10.56
N ARG A 21 -27.33 -19.52 11.63
CA ARG A 21 -26.23 -18.55 11.55
C ARG A 21 -24.94 -19.19 10.99
N LEU A 22 -24.70 -20.47 11.32
CA LEU A 22 -23.57 -21.24 10.78
C LEU A 22 -23.74 -21.55 9.28
N LYS A 23 -24.97 -21.85 8.83
CA LYS A 23 -25.25 -22.11 7.40
C LYS A 23 -25.08 -20.84 6.54
N LYS A 24 -25.38 -19.66 7.09
CA LYS A 24 -25.14 -18.36 6.43
C LYS A 24 -23.65 -18.00 6.33
N GLN A 25 -22.83 -18.38 7.32
CA GLN A 25 -21.38 -18.21 7.28
C GLN A 25 -20.69 -19.18 6.30
N ALA A 26 -21.13 -20.44 6.23
CA ALA A 26 -20.61 -21.40 5.27
C ALA A 26 -20.92 -21.01 3.80
N ALA A 27 -22.11 -20.46 3.53
CA ALA A 27 -22.48 -19.96 2.21
C ALA A 27 -21.70 -18.69 1.79
N ALA A 28 -21.30 -17.84 2.76
CA ALA A 28 -20.44 -16.68 2.51
C ALA A 28 -19.00 -17.12 2.21
N ALA A 29 -18.45 -18.08 2.97
CA ALA A 29 -17.12 -18.64 2.73
C ALA A 29 -17.00 -19.35 1.38
N ALA A 30 -18.04 -20.09 0.96
CA ALA A 30 -18.07 -20.74 -0.35
C ALA A 30 -18.10 -19.73 -1.52
N ARG A 31 -18.80 -18.59 -1.35
CA ARG A 31 -18.83 -17.49 -2.34
C ARG A 31 -17.48 -16.77 -2.45
N ASP A 32 -16.75 -16.62 -1.35
CA ASP A 32 -15.39 -16.04 -1.38
C ASP A 32 -14.38 -16.98 -2.05
N HIS A 33 -14.47 -18.29 -1.83
CA HIS A 33 -13.60 -19.26 -2.51
C HIS A 33 -13.83 -19.29 -4.03
N THR A 34 -15.07 -19.06 -4.46
CA THR A 34 -15.43 -18.98 -5.90
C THR A 34 -14.94 -17.67 -6.54
N LYS A 35 -14.84 -16.58 -5.77
CA LYS A 35 -14.26 -15.30 -6.23
C LYS A 35 -12.72 -15.35 -6.29
N LEU A 36 -12.08 -15.97 -5.30
CA LEU A 36 -10.62 -16.16 -5.28
C LEU A 36 -10.16 -17.08 -6.41
N SER A 37 -10.90 -18.15 -6.73
CA SER A 37 -10.58 -19.03 -7.86
C SER A 37 -10.75 -18.36 -9.23
N ARG A 38 -11.72 -17.44 -9.39
CA ARG A 38 -11.84 -16.61 -10.61
C ARG A 38 -10.71 -15.58 -10.72
N LEU A 39 -10.27 -15.00 -9.60
CA LEU A 39 -9.14 -14.06 -9.56
C LEU A 39 -7.82 -14.77 -9.87
N GLN A 40 -7.65 -15.99 -9.35
CA GLN A 40 -6.46 -16.82 -9.58
C GLN A 40 -6.37 -17.30 -11.03
N ARG A 41 -7.52 -17.61 -11.67
CA ARG A 41 -7.58 -17.93 -13.11
C ARG A 41 -7.22 -16.72 -14.00
N SER A 42 -7.73 -15.53 -13.65
CA SER A 42 -7.41 -14.28 -14.35
C SER A 42 -5.96 -13.84 -14.21
N LEU A 43 -5.25 -14.30 -13.16
CA LEU A 43 -3.83 -14.03 -12.96
C LEU A 43 -2.94 -15.02 -13.71
N THR A 44 -3.33 -16.30 -13.78
CA THR A 44 -2.60 -17.31 -14.58
C THR A 44 -2.71 -17.07 -16.09
N GLU A 45 -3.86 -16.59 -16.59
CA GLU A 45 -4.02 -16.26 -18.02
C GLU A 45 -3.16 -15.05 -18.46
N ARG A 46 -2.64 -14.25 -17.52
CA ARG A 46 -1.71 -13.13 -17.80
C ARG A 46 -0.23 -13.53 -17.76
N GLU A 47 0.13 -14.71 -17.22
CA GLU A 47 1.52 -15.18 -17.14
C GLU A 47 2.01 -15.87 -18.44
N ASP A 48 1.13 -16.23 -19.38
CA ASP A 48 1.49 -16.95 -20.62
C ASP A 48 2.10 -16.06 -21.75
N VAL A 49 2.44 -14.79 -21.47
CA VAL A 49 3.00 -13.84 -22.46
C VAL A 49 4.53 -13.99 -22.65
N TYR A 50 5.19 -14.89 -21.91
CA TYR A 50 6.65 -15.10 -21.96
C TYR A 50 7.10 -16.42 -22.60
N ALA A 51 6.47 -16.85 -23.69
CA ALA A 51 6.99 -17.93 -24.54
C ALA A 51 7.52 -17.37 -25.89
N PRO A 52 8.68 -17.83 -26.39
CA PRO A 52 9.23 -17.37 -27.66
C PRO A 52 8.36 -17.86 -28.84
N PRO A 53 8.22 -17.09 -29.94
CA PRO A 53 7.26 -17.42 -30.99
C PRO A 53 7.74 -18.61 -31.84
N ARG A 54 6.92 -19.66 -31.90
CA ARG A 54 7.00 -20.70 -32.92
C ARG A 54 6.48 -20.15 -34.26
N LYS A 55 7.27 -20.30 -35.33
CA LYS A 55 6.88 -19.98 -36.70
C LYS A 55 5.69 -20.84 -37.13
N VAL A 56 4.60 -20.19 -37.55
CA VAL A 56 3.52 -20.84 -38.30
C VAL A 56 3.14 -19.93 -39.48
N THR A 57 3.04 -20.56 -40.64
CA THR A 57 2.90 -19.98 -41.96
C THR A 57 1.48 -19.46 -42.24
N ALA A 58 1.42 -18.23 -42.76
CA ALA A 58 0.45 -17.57 -43.65
C ALA A 58 -1.01 -18.09 -43.72
N THR A 59 -1.97 -17.17 -43.56
CA THR A 59 -2.97 -16.85 -44.61
C THR A 59 -3.48 -15.41 -44.43
N SER A 60 -3.59 -14.71 -45.55
CA SER A 60 -3.93 -13.30 -45.73
C SER A 60 -5.36 -12.91 -45.33
N SER A 61 -5.52 -11.83 -44.57
CA SER A 61 -6.61 -10.87 -44.78
C SER A 61 -6.19 -9.48 -44.33
N SER A 62 -6.36 -8.53 -45.24
CA SER A 62 -5.96 -7.14 -45.16
C SER A 62 -6.72 -6.38 -44.08
N SER A 63 -6.02 -5.94 -43.04
CA SER A 63 -6.35 -4.71 -42.31
C SER A 63 -5.09 -3.86 -42.25
N ALA A 64 -5.21 -2.61 -42.68
CA ALA A 64 -4.11 -1.69 -42.80
C ALA A 64 -3.35 -1.60 -41.47
N SER A 65 -2.10 -2.08 -41.48
CA SER A 65 -1.15 -1.87 -40.39
C SER A 65 -0.89 -0.36 -40.32
N ALA A 66 -1.58 0.32 -39.42
CA ALA A 66 -1.17 1.63 -38.98
C ALA A 66 0.22 1.43 -38.35
N THR A 67 1.25 1.82 -39.09
CA THR A 67 2.61 1.94 -38.60
C THR A 67 2.55 2.77 -37.31
N ALA A 68 2.73 2.10 -36.17
CA ALA A 68 2.62 2.71 -34.86
C ALA A 68 3.70 3.80 -34.73
N THR A 69 3.31 5.05 -34.91
CA THR A 69 4.16 6.18 -34.56
C THR A 69 4.45 6.12 -33.07
N PRO A 70 5.71 6.29 -32.63
CA PRO A 70 6.03 6.27 -31.21
C PRO A 70 5.19 7.33 -30.49
N SER A 71 4.62 6.96 -29.35
CA SER A 71 3.86 7.84 -28.47
C SER A 71 4.66 9.12 -28.18
N PRO A 72 4.07 10.32 -28.31
CA PRO A 72 4.79 11.57 -28.05
C PRO A 72 5.38 11.59 -26.65
N ILE A 73 6.57 12.19 -26.51
CA ILE A 73 7.22 12.38 -25.22
C ILE A 73 6.73 13.68 -24.60
N VAL A 74 6.33 13.61 -23.33
CA VAL A 74 5.98 14.75 -22.48
C VAL A 74 7.11 14.96 -21.49
N THR A 75 7.54 16.21 -21.33
CA THR A 75 8.51 16.59 -20.30
C THR A 75 7.78 16.95 -19.01
N LEU A 76 8.22 16.44 -17.87
CA LEU A 76 7.73 16.84 -16.56
C LEU A 76 8.84 17.51 -15.77
N THR A 77 8.52 18.60 -15.10
CA THR A 77 9.40 19.30 -14.17
C THR A 77 8.92 18.98 -12.76
N VAL A 78 9.72 18.28 -11.97
CA VAL A 78 9.32 17.70 -10.67
C VAL A 78 10.18 18.22 -9.54
N GLY A 79 9.51 18.57 -8.44
CA GLY A 79 10.14 19.08 -7.22
C GLY A 79 10.56 20.54 -7.34
N ARG A 80 10.97 21.10 -6.20
CA ARG A 80 11.37 22.52 -6.08
C ARG A 80 12.59 22.87 -6.91
N GLU A 81 13.50 21.91 -7.08
CA GLU A 81 14.70 22.05 -7.92
C GLU A 81 14.39 21.89 -9.42
N GLY A 82 13.17 21.49 -9.77
CA GLY A 82 12.74 21.37 -11.16
C GLY A 82 13.44 20.24 -11.92
N ARG A 83 13.64 19.08 -11.28
CA ARG A 83 14.24 17.92 -11.92
C ARG A 83 13.38 17.46 -13.10
N LEU A 84 14.01 17.32 -14.26
CA LEU A 84 13.31 16.97 -15.50
C LEU A 84 13.13 15.45 -15.63
N PHE A 85 11.93 15.05 -16.04
CA PHE A 85 11.56 13.70 -16.44
C PHE A 85 11.02 13.72 -17.85
N ALA A 86 11.23 12.64 -18.59
CA ALA A 86 10.64 12.42 -19.91
C ALA A 86 9.83 11.13 -19.87
N ALA A 87 8.57 11.19 -20.28
CA ALA A 87 7.67 10.05 -20.28
C ALA A 87 6.80 10.03 -21.53
N HIS A 88 6.43 8.84 -21.99
CA HIS A 88 5.51 8.69 -23.11
C HIS A 88 4.08 9.08 -22.68
N GLU A 89 3.37 9.79 -23.56
CA GLU A 89 2.05 10.33 -23.27
C GLU A 89 1.03 9.23 -22.95
N ASP A 90 1.04 8.13 -23.72
CA ASP A 90 0.24 6.92 -23.47
C ASP A 90 0.49 6.29 -22.10
N VAL A 91 1.75 6.29 -21.63
CA VAL A 91 2.11 5.80 -20.29
C VAL A 91 1.51 6.70 -19.22
N LEU A 92 1.63 8.02 -19.37
CA LEU A 92 1.05 8.99 -18.42
C LEU A 92 -0.47 8.91 -18.37
N ARG A 93 -1.14 8.72 -19.51
CA ARG A 93 -2.62 8.64 -19.61
C ARG A 93 -3.25 7.47 -18.86
N GLN A 94 -2.46 6.51 -18.36
CA GLN A 94 -2.95 5.49 -17.43
C GLN A 94 -3.41 6.10 -16.09
N SER A 95 -2.94 7.30 -15.74
CA SER A 95 -3.43 8.10 -14.62
C SER A 95 -4.53 9.05 -15.08
N PRO A 96 -5.71 9.07 -14.43
CA PRO A 96 -6.76 10.05 -14.71
C PRO A 96 -6.29 11.51 -14.58
N PHE A 97 -5.40 11.78 -13.62
CA PHE A 97 -4.81 13.11 -13.43
C PHE A 97 -3.97 13.54 -14.63
N PHE A 98 -3.03 12.69 -15.06
CA PHE A 98 -2.17 13.03 -16.19
C PHE A 98 -2.91 12.98 -17.53
N GLU A 99 -3.92 12.11 -17.67
CA GLU A 99 -4.81 12.12 -18.84
C GLU A 99 -5.51 13.48 -18.99
N ALA A 100 -6.08 14.00 -17.90
CA ALA A 100 -6.70 15.33 -17.89
C ALA A 100 -5.66 16.43 -18.19
N ALA A 101 -4.47 16.35 -17.58
CA ALA A 101 -3.39 17.30 -17.82
C ALA A 101 -2.93 17.34 -19.29
N CYS A 102 -2.84 16.18 -19.94
CA CYS A 102 -2.49 16.06 -21.35
C CYS A 102 -3.59 16.56 -22.30
N ARG A 103 -4.88 16.42 -21.93
CA ARG A 103 -6.02 16.89 -22.74
C ARG A 103 -6.28 18.40 -22.60
N GLY A 104 -6.04 18.96 -21.42
CA GLY A 104 -6.52 20.29 -21.01
C GLY A 104 -5.82 21.52 -21.60
N GLY A 105 -5.03 21.41 -22.67
CA GLY A 105 -4.48 22.59 -23.36
C GLY A 105 -3.48 23.43 -22.56
N HIS A 106 -2.85 22.89 -21.51
CA HIS A 106 -1.75 23.55 -20.77
C HIS A 106 -0.49 23.81 -21.60
N PHE A 107 -0.53 23.54 -22.90
CA PHE A 107 0.55 23.74 -23.85
C PHE A 107 0.14 24.89 -24.77
N PRO A 108 0.51 26.15 -24.44
CA PRO A 108 0.26 27.29 -25.31
C PRO A 108 0.99 27.16 -26.66
N ASP A 109 1.95 26.22 -26.75
CA ASP A 109 2.64 25.86 -27.97
C ASP A 109 2.58 24.33 -28.14
N ALA A 110 2.15 23.83 -29.29
CA ALA A 110 2.04 22.39 -29.58
C ALA A 110 3.39 21.65 -29.44
N GLN A 111 4.49 22.42 -29.43
CA GLN A 111 5.87 21.95 -29.26
C GLN A 111 6.35 21.90 -27.79
N SER A 112 5.67 22.54 -26.83
CA SER A 112 6.09 22.60 -25.42
C SER A 112 5.15 21.81 -24.51
N ARG A 113 5.18 20.48 -24.63
CA ARG A 113 4.40 19.57 -23.76
C ARG A 113 5.07 19.42 -22.40
N ARG A 114 4.88 20.40 -21.51
CA ARG A 114 5.46 20.46 -20.15
C ARG A 114 4.45 20.41 -19.00
N ILE A 115 4.56 19.41 -18.13
CA ILE A 115 3.78 19.31 -16.88
C ILE A 115 4.68 19.73 -15.71
N SER A 116 4.19 20.59 -14.80
CA SER A 116 4.93 21.01 -13.61
C SER A 116 4.32 20.41 -12.35
N LEU A 117 5.16 19.80 -11.51
CA LEU A 117 4.81 19.16 -10.23
C LEU A 117 5.75 19.67 -9.13
N PRO A 118 5.62 20.94 -8.69
CA PRO A 118 6.57 21.57 -7.78
C PRO A 118 6.54 21.00 -6.34
N ASP A 119 5.39 20.45 -5.93
CA ASP A 119 5.17 19.90 -4.59
C ASP A 119 5.43 18.38 -4.51
N GLU A 120 5.84 17.75 -5.61
CA GLU A 120 6.13 16.33 -5.67
C GLU A 120 7.63 16.08 -5.51
N GLU A 121 7.99 15.07 -4.72
CA GLU A 121 9.39 14.68 -4.57
C GLU A 121 9.86 13.84 -5.76
N PRO A 122 11.04 14.11 -6.35
CA PRO A 122 11.51 13.38 -7.52
C PRO A 122 11.63 11.86 -7.32
N GLU A 123 12.01 11.41 -6.13
CA GLU A 123 12.15 9.99 -5.78
C GLU A 123 10.79 9.28 -5.70
N VAL A 124 9.75 10.03 -5.34
CA VAL A 124 8.36 9.55 -5.30
C VAL A 124 7.80 9.49 -6.71
N PHE A 125 7.96 10.56 -7.49
CA PHE A 125 7.53 10.57 -8.89
C PHE A 125 8.26 9.51 -9.72
N SER A 126 9.55 9.27 -9.47
CA SER A 126 10.30 8.18 -10.09
C SER A 126 9.64 6.82 -9.83
N ALA A 127 9.16 6.58 -8.61
CA ALA A 127 8.43 5.36 -8.25
C ALA A 127 7.08 5.24 -8.98
N VAL A 128 6.34 6.35 -9.04
CA VAL A 128 5.07 6.42 -9.77
C VAL A 128 5.29 6.13 -11.25
N LEU A 129 6.29 6.75 -11.87
CA LEU A 129 6.60 6.56 -13.26
C LEU A 129 7.05 5.12 -13.54
N GLU A 130 7.90 4.55 -12.70
CA GLU A 130 8.29 3.14 -12.81
C GLU A 130 7.08 2.21 -12.75
N TYR A 131 6.15 2.45 -11.83
CA TYR A 131 4.89 1.72 -11.74
C TYR A 131 4.06 1.84 -13.02
N LEU A 132 3.96 3.02 -13.63
CA LEU A 132 3.21 3.19 -14.88
C LEU A 132 3.82 2.39 -16.04
N TYR A 133 5.14 2.16 -16.04
CA TYR A 133 5.80 1.34 -17.06
C TYR A 133 5.75 -0.16 -16.77
N LYS A 134 5.90 -0.56 -15.49
CA LYS A 134 6.20 -1.96 -15.12
C LYS A 134 5.11 -2.63 -14.28
N GLY A 135 4.13 -1.87 -13.79
CA GLY A 135 3.14 -2.32 -12.80
C GLY A 135 3.69 -2.50 -11.38
N ASP A 136 4.96 -2.16 -11.16
CA ASP A 136 5.65 -2.23 -9.87
C ASP A 136 6.72 -1.13 -9.80
N TYR A 137 7.25 -0.84 -8.61
CA TYR A 137 8.35 0.12 -8.39
C TYR A 137 9.41 -0.48 -7.47
N TYR A 138 10.65 -0.01 -7.50
CA TYR A 138 11.69 -0.56 -6.63
C TYR A 138 11.47 -0.22 -5.13
N PRO A 139 11.71 -1.16 -4.18
CA PRO A 139 12.02 -2.58 -4.40
C PRO A 139 10.78 -3.38 -4.83
N ARG A 140 10.97 -4.35 -5.74
CA ARG A 140 9.85 -5.13 -6.29
C ARG A 140 9.23 -6.05 -5.25
N LEU A 141 7.94 -6.33 -5.44
CA LEU A 141 7.20 -7.27 -4.61
C LEU A 141 7.32 -8.69 -5.18
N LEU A 142 8.02 -9.57 -4.47
CA LEU A 142 8.30 -10.94 -4.90
C LEU A 142 7.40 -11.94 -4.17
N HIS A 143 6.80 -12.89 -4.92
CA HIS A 143 6.03 -14.00 -4.35
C HIS A 143 6.91 -15.24 -4.24
N ASP A 144 7.19 -15.65 -3.00
CA ASP A 144 7.74 -16.97 -2.74
C ASP A 144 6.60 -18.00 -2.84
N ARG A 145 6.54 -18.69 -3.99
CA ARG A 145 5.56 -19.74 -4.25
C ARG A 145 5.71 -20.94 -3.30
N GLN A 146 6.91 -21.22 -2.79
CA GLN A 146 7.14 -22.36 -1.90
C GLN A 146 6.58 -22.09 -0.50
N ARG A 147 6.75 -20.87 0.00
CA ARG A 147 6.27 -20.46 1.34
C ARG A 147 4.92 -19.78 1.33
N ASN A 148 4.37 -19.57 0.13
CA ASN A 148 3.20 -18.72 -0.10
C ASN A 148 3.32 -17.37 0.63
N SER A 149 4.51 -16.79 0.61
CA SER A 149 4.84 -15.54 1.28
C SER A 149 5.26 -14.47 0.28
N TRP A 150 5.22 -13.22 0.72
CA TRP A 150 5.58 -12.07 -0.10
C TRP A 150 6.69 -11.30 0.56
N ASP A 151 7.72 -10.97 -0.21
CA ASP A 151 8.92 -10.30 0.26
C ASP A 151 9.30 -9.16 -0.69
N LEU A 152 10.13 -8.25 -0.19
CA LEU A 152 10.70 -7.17 -1.01
C LEU A 152 12.02 -7.65 -1.62
N GLU A 153 12.26 -7.28 -2.86
CA GLU A 153 13.58 -7.39 -3.48
C GLU A 153 14.65 -6.74 -2.58
N ASP A 154 15.86 -7.31 -2.58
CA ASP A 154 17.01 -6.86 -1.77
C ASP A 154 16.83 -6.88 -0.25
N ARG A 155 15.76 -7.51 0.28
CA ARG A 155 15.79 -7.94 1.67
C ARG A 155 16.89 -8.99 1.82
N PRO A 156 17.84 -8.83 2.77
CA PRO A 156 18.76 -9.92 3.07
C PRO A 156 17.92 -11.11 3.50
N SER A 157 17.88 -12.13 2.65
CA SER A 157 17.18 -13.38 2.91
C SER A 157 17.62 -13.88 4.27
N ARG A 158 16.67 -14.14 5.18
CA ARG A 158 16.95 -14.75 6.49
C ARG A 158 17.52 -16.18 6.40
N THR A 159 17.94 -16.63 5.21
CA THR A 159 18.20 -18.01 4.85
C THR A 159 19.49 -18.15 4.04
N THR A 160 20.63 -17.83 4.64
CA THR A 160 21.91 -18.50 4.33
C THR A 160 22.81 -18.50 5.57
N PRO A 161 22.68 -19.48 6.48
CA PRO A 161 23.71 -19.73 7.48
C PRO A 161 24.83 -20.58 6.88
N GLN A 162 25.50 -20.12 5.81
CA GLN A 162 26.80 -20.66 5.34
C GLN A 162 27.19 -20.00 4.01
N ALA A 163 27.96 -18.93 4.09
CA ALA A 163 28.96 -18.64 3.08
C ALA A 163 30.12 -17.95 3.81
N SER A 164 31.24 -18.65 3.92
CA SER A 164 32.46 -18.17 4.57
C SER A 164 32.95 -16.86 3.96
N PRO A 165 33.58 -15.97 4.77
CA PRO A 165 34.11 -14.71 4.27
C PRO A 165 35.34 -15.00 3.39
N LYS A 166 35.21 -14.81 2.08
CA LYS A 166 36.38 -14.67 1.20
C LYS A 166 36.79 -13.20 1.20
N THR A 167 38.03 -12.98 1.63
CA THR A 167 38.75 -11.70 1.67
C THR A 167 38.68 -10.98 0.32
N PRO A 168 38.40 -9.66 0.27
CA PRO A 168 38.47 -8.91 -0.97
C PRO A 168 39.93 -8.56 -1.28
N GLN A 169 40.47 -9.18 -2.34
CA GLN A 169 41.69 -8.71 -2.98
C GLN A 169 41.37 -7.45 -3.81
N HIS A 170 42.10 -6.39 -3.51
CA HIS A 170 42.14 -5.11 -4.22
C HIS A 170 42.38 -5.28 -5.73
N HIS A 171 41.47 -4.78 -6.55
CA HIS A 171 41.75 -4.27 -7.91
C HIS A 171 41.00 -2.93 -8.07
N PRO A 172 41.70 -1.81 -8.30
CA PRO A 172 41.07 -0.53 -8.58
C PRO A 172 40.88 -0.41 -10.10
N ASP A 173 39.63 -0.33 -10.54
CA ASP A 173 39.17 0.55 -11.61
C ASP A 173 37.79 0.13 -12.08
N HIS A 174 36.99 1.12 -12.48
CA HIS A 174 35.62 1.13 -12.98
C HIS A 174 34.64 1.79 -11.99
N GLN A 175 34.65 3.12 -12.08
CA GLN A 175 33.73 4.05 -11.44
C GLN A 175 32.33 3.88 -12.04
N HIS A 176 31.62 2.82 -11.64
CA HIS A 176 30.17 2.76 -11.74
C HIS A 176 29.59 3.34 -10.45
N HIS A 177 28.91 4.49 -10.55
CA HIS A 177 27.97 4.99 -9.54
C HIS A 177 26.77 4.05 -9.43
N GLY A 178 27.00 2.86 -8.87
CA GLY A 178 26.01 1.85 -8.57
C GLY A 178 26.26 1.33 -7.16
N GLY A 179 26.40 2.24 -6.19
CA GLY A 179 26.40 1.86 -4.79
C GLY A 179 25.05 1.23 -4.49
N HIS A 180 25.07 -0.03 -4.06
CA HIS A 180 23.92 -0.75 -3.50
C HIS A 180 23.34 0.08 -2.35
N ARG A 181 22.44 1.01 -2.67
CA ARG A 181 21.68 1.79 -1.70
C ARG A 181 20.74 0.77 -1.05
N ALA A 182 20.87 0.61 0.27
CA ALA A 182 19.89 -0.15 1.04
C ALA A 182 18.47 0.29 0.63
N PRO A 183 17.48 -0.61 0.58
CA PRO A 183 16.13 -0.25 0.19
C PRO A 183 15.65 0.92 1.06
N GLU A 184 15.44 2.08 0.43
CA GLU A 184 15.11 3.31 1.14
C GLU A 184 13.66 3.23 1.60
N ALA A 185 13.45 2.65 2.78
CA ALA A 185 12.14 2.55 3.41
C ALA A 185 11.59 3.94 3.79
N THR A 186 12.45 4.95 3.87
CA THR A 186 12.14 6.34 4.18
C THR A 186 12.47 7.28 3.03
N VAL A 187 11.90 8.47 3.06
CA VAL A 187 12.24 9.60 2.21
C VAL A 187 12.18 10.86 3.06
N TYR A 188 13.12 11.78 2.84
CA TYR A 188 13.08 13.09 3.48
C TYR A 188 12.12 14.00 2.72
N LEU A 189 11.11 14.52 3.41
CA LEU A 189 10.20 15.50 2.83
C LEU A 189 10.62 16.89 3.26
N VAL A 190 10.94 17.75 2.30
CA VAL A 190 11.32 19.14 2.58
C VAL A 190 10.13 19.90 3.19
N SER A 191 8.91 19.60 2.75
CA SER A 191 7.69 20.24 3.27
C SER A 191 7.40 19.91 4.74
N ALA A 192 7.77 18.71 5.19
CA ALA A 192 7.60 18.27 6.58
C ALA A 192 8.86 18.47 7.43
N GLY A 193 10.00 18.81 6.81
CA GLY A 193 11.30 18.92 7.48
C GLY A 193 11.78 17.61 8.12
N ALA A 194 11.26 16.46 7.67
CA ALA A 194 11.43 15.20 8.37
C ALA A 194 11.43 13.98 7.45
N GLU A 195 12.04 12.89 7.93
CA GLU A 195 11.91 11.58 7.29
C GLU A 195 10.56 10.94 7.61
N VAL A 196 9.92 10.45 6.55
CA VAL A 196 8.69 9.65 6.57
C VAL A 196 8.89 8.40 5.75
N LEU A 197 7.99 7.42 5.90
CA LEU A 197 7.98 6.21 5.12
C LEU A 197 7.73 6.50 3.64
N ARG A 198 8.61 6.01 2.77
CA ARG A 198 8.56 6.24 1.33
C ARG A 198 7.26 5.70 0.71
N ASP A 199 6.87 4.49 1.09
CA ASP A 199 5.64 3.85 0.60
C ASP A 199 4.38 4.65 0.99
N THR A 200 4.41 5.40 2.09
CA THR A 200 3.31 6.30 2.49
C THR A 200 3.17 7.47 1.55
N VAL A 201 4.29 8.09 1.19
CA VAL A 201 4.29 9.23 0.27
C VAL A 201 3.84 8.78 -1.12
N ILE A 202 4.32 7.62 -1.57
CA ILE A 202 3.87 6.99 -2.82
C ILE A 202 2.36 6.70 -2.77
N TYR A 203 1.83 6.21 -1.64
CA TYR A 203 0.40 6.01 -1.48
C TYR A 203 -0.37 7.33 -1.66
N CYS A 204 0.07 8.41 -1.03
CA CYS A 204 -0.58 9.71 -1.13
C CYS A 204 -0.48 10.29 -2.56
N ALA A 205 0.66 10.12 -3.23
CA ALA A 205 0.82 10.47 -4.64
C ALA A 205 -0.10 9.65 -5.54
N ALA A 206 -0.24 8.36 -5.28
CA ALA A 206 -1.14 7.48 -6.01
C ALA A 206 -2.61 7.89 -5.85
N ASP A 207 -3.01 8.36 -4.67
CA ASP A 207 -4.34 8.97 -4.45
C ASP A 207 -4.53 10.23 -5.31
N ARG A 208 -3.58 11.18 -5.26
CA ARG A 208 -3.62 12.40 -6.08
C ARG A 208 -3.68 12.10 -7.58
N TYR A 209 -2.98 11.06 -8.03
CA TYR A 209 -2.92 10.66 -9.44
C TYR A 209 -4.02 9.68 -9.86
N GLY A 210 -4.92 9.27 -8.95
CA GLY A 210 -6.00 8.34 -9.26
C GLY A 210 -5.55 6.91 -9.60
N LEU A 211 -4.44 6.45 -9.00
CA LEU A 211 -3.81 5.16 -9.24
C LEU A 211 -4.13 4.15 -8.12
N GLU A 212 -5.33 3.59 -8.14
CA GLU A 212 -5.82 2.72 -7.05
C GLU A 212 -5.03 1.42 -6.84
N GLU A 213 -4.53 0.79 -7.89
CA GLU A 213 -3.69 -0.41 -7.73
C GLU A 213 -2.31 -0.05 -7.15
N LEU A 214 -1.78 1.14 -7.43
CA LEU A 214 -0.55 1.64 -6.82
C LEU A 214 -0.75 1.91 -5.32
N LYS A 215 -1.91 2.45 -4.90
CA LYS A 215 -2.25 2.59 -3.47
C LYS A 215 -2.18 1.23 -2.76
N ARG A 216 -2.76 0.18 -3.36
CA ARG A 216 -2.74 -1.17 -2.79
C ARG A 216 -1.34 -1.75 -2.71
N LEU A 217 -0.57 -1.61 -3.79
CA LEU A 217 0.81 -2.04 -3.85
C LEU A 217 1.67 -1.37 -2.78
N ALA A 218 1.57 -0.04 -2.66
CA ALA A 218 2.34 0.73 -1.70
C ALA A 218 2.02 0.36 -0.25
N LEU A 219 0.74 0.22 0.08
CA LEU A 219 0.33 -0.21 1.42
C LEU A 219 0.84 -1.62 1.75
N ARG A 220 0.84 -2.52 0.75
CA ARG A 220 1.35 -3.88 0.91
C ARG A 220 2.85 -3.89 1.17
N LYS A 221 3.62 -3.12 0.41
CA LYS A 221 5.07 -2.98 0.60
C LYS A 221 5.42 -2.34 1.93
N GLN A 222 4.69 -1.32 2.35
CA GLN A 222 4.83 -0.71 3.67
C GLN A 222 4.67 -1.75 4.79
N GLY A 223 3.70 -2.65 4.66
CA GLY A 223 3.47 -3.73 5.62
C GLY A 223 4.59 -4.75 5.72
N LEU A 224 5.47 -4.82 4.72
CA LEU A 224 6.66 -5.68 4.71
C LEU A 224 7.88 -4.98 5.34
N GLN A 225 7.90 -3.66 5.46
CA GLN A 225 9.02 -2.93 6.06
C GLN A 225 9.18 -3.27 7.55
N ALA A 226 10.42 -3.29 8.02
CA ALA A 226 10.77 -3.61 9.41
C ALA A 226 11.96 -2.76 9.88
N GLY A 227 12.12 -2.62 11.21
CA GLY A 227 13.22 -1.84 11.78
C GLY A 227 13.04 -0.32 11.67
N ILE A 228 11.82 0.15 11.44
CA ILE A 228 11.50 1.57 11.32
C ILE A 228 11.33 2.20 12.71
N ASP A 229 11.90 3.38 12.90
CA ASP A 229 11.72 4.16 14.13
C ASP A 229 10.25 4.54 14.38
N VAL A 230 9.85 4.54 15.64
CA VAL A 230 8.46 4.84 16.03
C VAL A 230 8.08 6.29 15.75
N GLY A 231 9.02 7.23 15.85
CA GLY A 231 8.82 8.62 15.45
C GLY A 231 8.58 8.74 13.95
N THR A 232 9.34 8.02 13.13
CA THR A 232 9.10 7.95 11.68
C THR A 232 7.73 7.37 11.35
N ILE A 233 7.29 6.30 12.02
CA ILE A 233 5.93 5.75 11.84
C ILE A 233 4.86 6.81 12.15
N LEU A 234 5.03 7.55 13.25
CA LEU A 234 4.04 8.54 13.70
C LEU A 234 3.97 9.75 12.77
N ARG A 235 5.13 10.28 12.33
CA ARG A 235 5.18 11.34 11.31
C ARG A 235 4.56 10.88 9.99
N SER A 236 4.79 9.64 9.59
CA SER A 236 4.19 9.07 8.37
C SER A 236 2.68 8.95 8.48
N ALA A 237 2.17 8.55 9.65
CA ALA A 237 0.73 8.50 9.92
C ALA A 237 0.12 9.91 9.86
N GLN A 238 0.77 10.92 10.45
CA GLN A 238 0.31 12.30 10.37
C GLN A 238 0.31 12.82 8.93
N TYR A 239 1.38 12.53 8.18
CA TYR A 239 1.47 12.87 6.75
C TYR A 239 0.32 12.25 5.96
N ALA A 240 0.03 10.96 6.18
CA ALA A 240 -1.10 10.27 5.56
C ALA A 240 -2.44 10.95 5.85
N TYR A 241 -2.70 11.35 7.10
CA TYR A 241 -3.93 12.05 7.47
C TYR A 241 -4.06 13.44 6.82
N ALA A 242 -2.94 14.12 6.60
CA ALA A 242 -2.92 15.43 5.97
C ALA A 242 -3.08 15.36 4.43
N HIS A 243 -2.70 14.24 3.81
CA HIS A 243 -2.61 14.11 2.34
C HIS A 243 -3.56 13.07 1.74
N THR A 244 -4.52 12.56 2.52
CA THR A 244 -5.60 11.69 2.04
C THR A 244 -6.96 12.11 2.62
N PRO A 245 -8.06 11.93 1.88
CA PRO A 245 -9.39 12.29 2.36
C PRO A 245 -9.84 11.43 3.56
N ASP A 246 -10.84 11.92 4.30
CA ASP A 246 -11.43 11.19 5.44
C ASP A 246 -12.04 9.84 5.06
N SER A 247 -12.39 9.65 3.79
CA SER A 247 -12.87 8.38 3.26
C SER A 247 -11.78 7.32 3.08
N ASP A 248 -10.48 7.65 3.20
CA ASP A 248 -9.40 6.67 3.09
C ASP A 248 -9.25 5.83 4.38
N SER A 249 -10.24 4.98 4.60
CA SER A 249 -10.28 4.09 5.77
C SER A 249 -9.15 3.06 5.76
N ARG A 250 -8.59 2.71 4.59
CA ARG A 250 -7.63 1.62 4.47
C ARG A 250 -6.26 2.01 4.99
N LEU A 251 -5.72 3.16 4.55
CA LEU A 251 -4.44 3.65 5.05
C LEU A 251 -4.54 4.02 6.53
N ARG A 252 -5.64 4.68 6.93
CA ARG A 252 -5.88 5.07 8.32
C ARG A 252 -5.95 3.84 9.24
N ALA A 253 -6.77 2.85 8.92
CA ALA A 253 -6.86 1.61 9.71
C ALA A 253 -5.52 0.88 9.81
N HIS A 254 -4.73 0.88 8.72
CA HIS A 254 -3.38 0.29 8.73
C HIS A 254 -2.47 0.96 9.77
N TYR A 255 -2.43 2.30 9.82
CA TYR A 255 -1.64 3.03 10.82
C TYR A 255 -2.14 2.82 12.23
N LEU A 256 -3.45 2.90 12.45
CA LEU A 256 -4.05 2.69 13.77
C LEU A 256 -3.69 1.30 14.30
N ALA A 257 -3.85 0.26 13.48
CA ALA A 257 -3.47 -1.11 13.84
C ALA A 257 -1.96 -1.24 14.12
N LEU A 258 -1.11 -0.61 13.31
CA LEU A 258 0.34 -0.62 13.50
C LEU A 258 0.74 0.05 14.83
N ILE A 259 0.18 1.21 15.14
CA ILE A 259 0.46 1.96 16.37
C ILE A 259 -0.03 1.16 17.60
N ILE A 260 -1.26 0.63 17.57
CA ILE A 260 -1.81 -0.18 18.67
C ILE A 260 -0.98 -1.45 18.92
N ARG A 261 -0.51 -2.11 17.86
CA ARG A 261 0.37 -3.29 17.96
C ARG A 261 1.73 -2.93 18.57
N CYS A 262 2.27 -1.76 18.24
CA CYS A 262 3.56 -1.27 18.72
C CYS A 262 3.48 -0.39 19.98
N ARG A 263 2.32 -0.31 20.67
CA ARG A 263 2.05 0.61 21.78
C ARG A 263 3.08 0.62 22.91
N LYS A 264 3.70 -0.53 23.22
CA LYS A 264 4.73 -0.64 24.27
C LYS A 264 5.98 0.18 23.91
N THR A 265 6.35 0.19 22.64
CA THR A 265 7.51 0.95 22.15
C THR A 265 7.21 2.44 22.19
N PHE A 266 6.03 2.86 21.72
CA PHE A 266 5.56 4.25 21.78
C PHE A 266 5.48 4.80 23.21
N LYS A 267 5.03 3.99 24.18
CA LYS A 267 4.97 4.39 25.59
C LYS A 267 6.37 4.67 26.15
N ARG A 268 7.37 3.88 25.76
CA ARG A 268 8.75 4.02 26.28
C ARG A 268 9.51 5.17 25.63
N SER A 269 9.24 5.49 24.36
CA SER A 269 9.94 6.56 23.64
C SER A 269 9.46 7.97 24.01
N GLY A 270 8.26 8.13 24.59
CA GLY A 270 7.64 9.43 24.86
C GLY A 270 7.16 10.17 23.60
N THR A 271 7.50 9.69 22.40
CA THR A 271 7.15 10.33 21.13
C THR A 271 5.65 10.50 20.93
N MET A 272 4.84 9.52 21.36
CA MET A 272 3.38 9.63 21.28
C MET A 272 2.84 10.79 22.14
N GLN A 273 3.39 10.98 23.34
CA GLN A 273 2.95 12.05 24.24
C GLN A 273 3.25 13.43 23.64
N ALA A 274 4.50 13.63 23.20
CA ALA A 274 4.93 14.91 22.63
C ALA A 274 4.08 15.31 21.41
N GLU A 275 3.83 14.36 20.50
CA GLU A 275 3.04 14.64 19.29
C GLU A 275 1.55 14.84 19.60
N MET A 276 1.00 14.12 20.58
CA MET A 276 -0.39 14.34 21.04
C MET A 276 -0.57 15.72 21.67
N GLU A 277 0.40 16.18 22.46
CA GLU A 277 0.41 17.50 23.08
C GLU A 277 0.57 18.61 22.02
N ALA A 278 1.39 18.37 20.99
CA ALA A 278 1.51 19.27 19.84
C ALA A 278 0.21 19.37 19.01
N GLY A 279 -0.54 18.25 18.90
CA GLY A 279 -1.83 18.20 18.23
C GLY A 279 -1.73 18.31 16.70
N GLY A 280 -2.72 18.94 16.07
CA GLY A 280 -2.70 19.22 14.63
C GLY A 280 -3.12 18.08 13.69
N SER A 281 -3.53 16.93 14.22
CA SER A 281 -3.99 15.79 13.40
C SER A 281 -5.20 15.07 13.99
N LYS A 282 -6.16 14.69 13.13
CA LYS A 282 -7.29 13.82 13.50
C LYS A 282 -6.85 12.40 13.89
N LEU A 283 -5.59 12.04 13.59
CA LEU A 283 -5.00 10.75 13.95
C LEU A 283 -5.21 10.38 15.42
N PHE A 284 -5.04 11.34 16.34
CA PHE A 284 -5.08 11.04 17.77
C PHE A 284 -6.49 10.75 18.28
N PHE A 285 -7.50 11.42 17.72
CA PHE A 285 -8.89 11.11 18.01
C PHE A 285 -9.25 9.71 17.49
N ASP A 286 -8.91 9.42 16.23
CA ASP A 286 -9.17 8.12 15.62
C ASP A 286 -8.40 7.00 16.36
N LEU A 287 -7.19 7.28 16.84
CA LEU A 287 -6.40 6.37 17.67
C LEU A 287 -7.05 6.09 19.02
N PHE A 288 -7.59 7.12 19.68
CA PHE A 288 -8.34 6.94 20.92
C PHE A 288 -9.54 6.00 20.69
N VAL A 289 -10.37 6.28 19.68
CA VAL A 289 -11.54 5.46 19.35
C VAL A 289 -11.12 4.01 19.01
N ALA A 290 -10.08 3.84 18.21
CA ALA A 290 -9.58 2.51 17.84
C ALA A 290 -9.02 1.73 19.04
N MET A 291 -8.38 2.41 20.01
CA MET A 291 -7.91 1.77 21.24
C MET A 291 -9.07 1.33 22.14
N CYS A 292 -10.14 2.13 22.27
CA CYS A 292 -11.33 1.75 23.02
C CYS A 292 -11.98 0.49 22.43
N ASN A 293 -12.22 0.48 21.11
CA ASN A 293 -12.77 -0.70 20.43
C ASN A 293 -11.87 -1.94 20.60
N HIS A 294 -10.55 -1.75 20.53
CA HIS A 294 -9.61 -2.85 20.75
C HIS A 294 -9.65 -3.39 22.19
N LEU A 295 -9.87 -2.54 23.19
CA LEU A 295 -10.03 -2.97 24.59
C LEU A 295 -11.32 -3.77 24.77
N ASP A 296 -12.42 -3.30 24.20
CA ASP A 296 -13.71 -4.01 24.24
C ASP A 296 -13.59 -5.40 23.61
N ASP A 297 -12.96 -5.50 22.43
CA ASP A 297 -12.70 -6.78 21.77
C ASP A 297 -11.88 -7.74 22.64
N VAL A 298 -10.85 -7.23 23.34
CA VAL A 298 -10.00 -8.04 24.23
C VAL A 298 -10.78 -8.53 25.45
N ILE A 299 -11.62 -7.68 26.03
CA ILE A 299 -12.48 -8.01 27.17
C ILE A 299 -13.51 -9.07 26.76
N ASP A 300 -14.17 -8.90 25.62
CA ASP A 300 -15.15 -9.86 25.11
C ASP A 300 -14.53 -11.24 24.84
N VAL A 301 -13.33 -11.27 24.24
CA VAL A 301 -12.58 -12.52 24.04
C VAL A 301 -12.18 -13.16 25.37
N SER A 302 -11.84 -12.37 26.39
CA SER A 302 -11.53 -12.88 27.73
C SER A 302 -12.76 -13.48 28.40
N ASN A 303 -13.90 -12.79 28.33
CA ASN A 303 -15.18 -13.22 28.90
C ASN A 303 -15.79 -14.43 28.17
N ALA A 304 -15.52 -14.59 26.87
CA ALA A 304 -15.92 -15.78 26.12
C ALA A 304 -15.11 -17.03 26.50
N ARG A 305 -13.90 -16.85 27.05
CA ARG A 305 -13.00 -17.94 27.46
C ARG A 305 -13.16 -18.36 28.92
N THR A 306 -13.80 -17.55 29.76
CA THR A 306 -14.17 -17.94 31.12
C THR A 306 -15.49 -18.74 31.08
N PRO A 307 -15.48 -20.06 31.38
CA PRO A 307 -16.72 -20.81 31.46
C PRO A 307 -17.57 -20.23 32.59
N LYS A 308 -18.84 -19.93 32.30
CA LYS A 308 -19.81 -19.58 33.33
C LYS A 308 -20.00 -20.80 34.22
N THR A 309 -19.40 -20.80 35.41
CA THR A 309 -19.73 -21.74 36.47
C THR A 309 -21.19 -21.49 36.85
N VAL A 310 -22.06 -22.44 36.52
CA VAL A 310 -23.43 -22.53 37.02
C VAL A 310 -23.41 -23.39 38.27
#